data_AF-A0A7S1A1T2-F1
#
_entry.id   AF-A0A7S1A1T2-F1
#
_cell.length_a   1.000
_cell.length_b   1.000
_cell.length_c   1.000
_cell.angle_alpha   90.00
_cell.angle_beta   90.00
_cell.angle_gamma   90.00
#
_symmetry.space_group_name_H-M   'P 1'
#
loop_
_entity.id
_entity.type
_entity.pdbx_description
1 polymer ?
#
loop_
_entity_poly.entity_id
_entity_poly.type
_entity_poly.pdbx_seq_one_letter_code
_entity_poly.pdbx_strand_id
1 'polypeptide(L)'
;SSWFQEQNQNCCEVVPCFPFLLRGSPLAMTGVEVALIAGAVAAFGAGAGGVGIAGTVKDNRVSREKKTAEELYRTYIQGDLGDAPQQVTSIGGKLPSNLDPHAAACIRIIETYQRQRKGTFAGMVPMASEFSGDTRTVVLEELKQWLLTLSLDGVNGEDIANRIEYLRQLLLRPDVFSCSNTYSFRSSVAQVCKQLEDVLNLAVTRQRTCAAIFKALLETGREEIVSSATIFLFTLADRLVLTELGLESQDVPQHPTVATLLLRPEAKRPNDVRQVLEALLSSSHVRKVLGELEVDNDDQNNVVKESFTGNFVTPLSGVLQELEGRWEKNVGSNSGLSPAFRTAAHREDRRSYLNFVLQVERVAYFMSLMLPYKRLAEIGGDVVICRAHQNLAPILQELEGALLMHRQATLEVISSAKRELQEVAKNFGKASSAETQWMKGLRLIDEVRSEELHAASVARVAELRDVGTATRALQLQVIAQQSLGDLSAMLSSPEFQARCKEALPDNAVADMKAIAGALPPLQPLTHGGPRSLQPSLGHSPALDDR
;
A
#
# COMPACT_ATOMS: atom_id res chain seq x y z
N SER A 1 -12.61 59.52 -7.51
CA SER A 1 -13.90 58.99 -8.01
C SER A 1 -13.61 58.18 -9.26
N SER A 2 -14.17 56.96 -9.36
CA SER A 2 -14.10 56.00 -10.48
C SER A 2 -12.79 55.25 -10.79
N TRP A 3 -12.26 54.44 -9.87
CA TRP A 3 -11.27 53.39 -10.22
C TRP A 3 -11.41 52.07 -9.43
N PHE A 4 -12.58 51.78 -8.85
CA PHE A 4 -12.78 50.62 -7.95
C PHE A 4 -14.07 49.82 -8.25
N GLN A 5 -14.37 49.56 -9.53
CA GLN A 5 -15.59 48.84 -9.90
C GLN A 5 -15.43 47.90 -11.10
N GLU A 6 -14.30 47.18 -11.19
CA GLU A 6 -14.10 46.22 -12.30
C GLU A 6 -13.20 45.01 -11.97
N GLN A 7 -13.33 44.41 -10.77
CA GLN A 7 -12.70 43.10 -10.48
C GLN A 7 -13.51 42.21 -9.52
N ASN A 8 -14.84 42.17 -9.64
CA ASN A 8 -15.63 41.24 -8.81
C ASN A 8 -16.78 40.55 -9.56
N GLN A 9 -16.57 40.25 -10.83
CA GLN A 9 -17.45 39.39 -11.63
C GLN A 9 -16.56 38.57 -12.57
N ASN A 10 -16.07 37.41 -12.10
CA ASN A 10 -15.70 36.22 -12.87
C ASN A 10 -14.86 35.28 -11.99
N CYS A 11 -15.52 34.46 -11.17
CA CYS A 11 -14.99 33.21 -10.61
C CYS A 11 -16.17 32.35 -10.12
N CYS A 12 -17.05 31.97 -11.05
CA CYS A 12 -18.00 30.88 -10.89
C CYS A 12 -17.94 30.06 -12.17
N GLU A 13 -16.83 29.33 -12.35
CA GLU A 13 -16.74 28.27 -13.35
C GLU A 13 -16.32 26.97 -12.65
N VAL A 14 -17.33 26.12 -12.51
CA VAL A 14 -17.32 24.65 -12.67
C VAL A 14 -15.95 23.98 -12.55
N VAL A 15 -15.68 23.40 -11.38
CA VAL A 15 -14.62 22.38 -11.22
C VAL A 15 -15.27 21.00 -11.46
N PRO A 16 -14.69 20.13 -12.30
CA PRO A 16 -15.21 18.78 -12.53
C PRO A 16 -14.86 17.87 -11.34
N CYS A 17 -15.88 17.26 -10.75
CA CYS A 17 -15.73 16.17 -9.80
C CYS A 17 -15.16 14.92 -10.50
N PHE A 18 -14.06 14.36 -10.00
CA PHE A 18 -13.70 12.97 -10.24
C PHE A 18 -14.32 12.07 -9.16
N PRO A 19 -14.87 10.89 -9.50
CA PRO A 19 -15.62 10.07 -8.57
C PRO A 19 -14.70 9.10 -7.82
N PHE A 20 -14.72 9.16 -6.49
CA PHE A 20 -14.44 7.99 -5.66
C PHE A 20 -15.80 7.38 -5.28
N LEU A 21 -16.05 6.17 -5.78
CA LEU A 21 -17.25 5.38 -5.50
C LEU A 21 -17.21 4.91 -4.05
N LEU A 22 -18.11 5.44 -3.21
CA LEU A 22 -18.60 4.72 -2.04
C LEU A 22 -20.12 4.55 -2.14
N ARG A 23 -20.50 3.28 -1.99
CA ARG A 23 -21.81 2.69 -2.21
C ARG A 23 -22.65 2.89 -0.94
N GLY A 24 -23.80 3.55 -1.04
CA GLY A 24 -24.76 3.69 0.06
C GLY A 24 -26.01 4.49 -0.37
N SER A 25 -27.15 3.80 -0.42
CA SER A 25 -28.45 4.22 -0.95
C SER A 25 -29.15 5.36 -0.17
N PRO A 26 -30.21 5.99 -0.75
CA PRO A 26 -30.67 7.32 -0.37
C PRO A 26 -31.81 7.29 0.65
N LEU A 27 -31.89 8.32 1.49
CA LEU A 27 -33.15 8.73 2.11
C LEU A 27 -33.48 10.14 1.66
N ALA A 28 -34.53 10.22 0.86
CA ALA A 28 -35.22 11.46 0.53
C ALA A 28 -35.94 11.98 1.78
N MET A 29 -35.83 13.29 2.03
CA MET A 29 -36.87 14.02 2.75
C MET A 29 -37.17 15.30 2.00
N THR A 30 -38.42 15.37 1.56
CA THR A 30 -39.10 16.47 0.90
C THR A 30 -39.31 17.64 1.85
N GLY A 31 -39.46 18.83 1.26
CA GLY A 31 -39.48 20.10 1.99
C GLY A 31 -40.74 20.41 2.78
N VAL A 32 -40.78 21.69 3.16
CA VAL A 32 -41.80 22.44 3.92
C VAL A 32 -41.61 22.37 5.43
N GLU A 33 -40.83 23.32 5.95
CA GLU A 33 -41.29 24.17 7.07
C GLU A 33 -40.67 25.56 6.93
N VAL A 34 -41.46 26.45 6.32
CA VAL A 34 -41.23 27.89 6.19
C VAL A 34 -41.99 28.58 7.33
N ALA A 35 -41.40 29.66 7.84
CA ALA A 35 -42.05 30.75 8.59
C ALA A 35 -42.54 30.47 10.01
N LEU A 36 -41.64 30.61 11.01
CA LEU A 36 -42.07 31.02 12.35
C LEU A 36 -41.04 31.77 13.21
N ILE A 37 -39.94 32.29 12.62
CA ILE A 37 -38.90 33.00 13.41
C ILE A 37 -38.81 34.51 13.06
N ALA A 38 -39.47 34.97 12.00
CA ALA A 38 -39.46 36.39 11.63
C ALA A 38 -40.47 37.28 12.40
N GLY A 39 -41.30 36.71 13.28
CA GLY A 39 -42.42 37.43 13.93
C GLY A 39 -42.24 37.86 15.39
N ALA A 40 -41.13 37.51 16.05
CA ALA A 40 -41.02 37.69 17.51
C ALA A 40 -40.11 38.84 17.98
N VAL A 41 -39.46 39.59 17.07
CA VAL A 41 -38.47 40.63 17.46
C VAL A 41 -39.01 42.06 17.30
N ALA A 42 -40.20 42.26 16.75
CA ALA A 42 -40.71 43.62 16.46
C ALA A 42 -41.64 44.23 17.53
N ALA A 43 -41.81 43.61 18.70
CA ALA A 43 -42.76 44.12 19.69
C ALA A 43 -42.34 43.90 21.15
N PHE A 44 -41.22 44.49 21.59
CA PHE A 44 -41.08 44.88 23.00
C PHE A 44 -40.26 46.17 23.11
N GLY A 45 -40.97 47.24 23.43
CA GLY A 45 -40.38 48.53 23.79
C GLY A 45 -39.74 48.50 25.18
N ALA A 46 -38.82 49.45 25.35
CA ALA A 46 -38.29 50.02 26.59
C ALA A 46 -38.63 49.31 27.91
N GLY A 47 -37.63 48.68 28.53
CA GLY A 47 -37.69 48.26 29.93
C GLY A 47 -36.60 47.24 30.28
N ALA A 48 -35.90 47.44 31.39
CA ALA A 48 -34.78 46.62 31.83
C ALA A 48 -35.17 45.15 32.04
N GLY A 49 -34.74 44.28 31.13
CA GLY A 49 -35.00 42.82 31.20
C GLY A 49 -34.28 41.98 30.14
N GLY A 50 -33.25 42.51 29.48
CA GLY A 50 -32.60 41.88 28.32
C GLY A 50 -31.39 40.98 28.60
N VAL A 51 -30.96 40.82 29.85
CA VAL A 51 -29.69 40.15 30.18
C VAL A 51 -29.83 38.62 30.25
N GLY A 52 -31.03 38.08 30.48
CA GLY A 52 -31.24 36.63 30.67
C GLY A 52 -31.28 35.78 29.39
N ILE A 53 -31.93 36.26 28.33
CA ILE A 53 -32.16 35.47 27.10
C ILE A 53 -30.89 35.38 26.24
N ALA A 54 -30.05 36.41 26.26
CA ALA A 54 -28.76 36.38 25.55
C ALA A 54 -27.77 35.37 26.14
N GLY A 55 -27.83 35.14 27.47
CA GLY A 55 -27.01 34.14 28.16
C GLY A 55 -27.37 32.70 27.77
N THR A 56 -28.67 32.36 27.82
CA THR A 56 -29.14 30.99 27.52
C THR A 56 -28.88 30.56 26.08
N VAL A 57 -28.95 31.48 25.11
CA VAL A 57 -28.66 31.18 23.69
C VAL A 57 -27.16 30.95 23.47
N LYS A 58 -26.30 31.70 24.17
CA LYS A 58 -24.84 31.54 24.10
C LYS A 58 -24.39 30.20 24.68
N ASP A 59 -24.93 29.82 25.84
CA ASP A 59 -24.58 28.56 26.51
C ASP A 59 -25.02 27.33 25.69
N ASN A 60 -26.23 27.37 25.11
CA ASN A 60 -26.72 26.30 24.23
C ASN A 60 -25.84 26.13 22.98
N ARG A 61 -25.36 27.23 22.42
CA ARG A 61 -24.46 27.20 21.26
C ARG A 61 -23.12 26.58 21.60
N VAL A 62 -22.48 27.00 22.69
CA VAL A 62 -21.19 26.45 23.13
C VAL A 62 -21.31 24.96 23.44
N SER A 63 -22.39 24.55 24.12
CA SER A 63 -22.66 23.13 24.38
C SER A 63 -22.85 22.32 23.10
N ARG A 64 -23.50 22.90 22.08
CA ARG A 64 -23.70 22.25 20.77
C ARG A 64 -22.39 22.12 20.00
N GLU A 65 -21.58 23.18 19.96
CA GLU A 65 -20.24 23.16 19.35
C GLU A 65 -19.38 22.07 20.01
N LYS A 66 -19.34 22.02 21.35
CA LYS A 66 -18.59 21.02 22.13
C LYS A 66 -19.02 19.59 21.79
N LYS A 67 -20.31 19.29 21.94
CA LYS A 67 -20.85 17.95 21.70
C LYS A 67 -20.56 17.47 20.28
N THR A 68 -20.78 18.32 19.28
CA THR A 68 -20.51 17.98 17.87
C THR A 68 -19.02 17.76 17.61
N ALA A 69 -18.13 18.58 18.17
CA ALA A 69 -16.69 18.40 18.00
C ALA A 69 -16.19 17.10 18.62
N GLU A 70 -16.66 16.75 19.83
CA GLU A 70 -16.30 15.51 20.54
C GLU A 70 -16.84 14.25 19.83
N GLU A 71 -18.08 14.27 19.36
CA GLU A 71 -18.68 13.16 18.60
C GLU A 71 -17.90 12.88 17.31
N LEU A 72 -17.56 13.93 16.56
CA LEU A 72 -16.76 13.82 15.35
C LEU A 72 -15.35 13.33 15.68
N TYR A 73 -14.72 13.85 16.73
CA TYR A 73 -13.38 13.45 17.14
C TYR A 73 -13.32 11.96 17.49
N ARG A 74 -14.29 11.46 18.28
CA ARG A 74 -14.39 10.03 18.59
C ARG A 74 -14.61 9.17 17.35
N THR A 75 -15.39 9.65 16.39
CA THR A 75 -15.70 8.90 15.15
C THR A 75 -14.49 8.73 14.25
N TYR A 76 -13.72 9.80 14.01
CA TYR A 76 -12.64 9.80 13.02
C TYR A 76 -11.25 9.56 13.61
N ILE A 77 -11.02 9.99 14.85
CA ILE A 77 -9.69 9.98 15.49
C ILE A 77 -9.62 8.92 16.61
N GLN A 78 -10.77 8.40 17.07
CA GLN A 78 -10.86 7.38 18.11
C GLN A 78 -10.22 7.79 19.46
N GLY A 79 -10.17 9.09 19.75
CA GLY A 79 -9.64 9.64 21.00
C GLY A 79 -10.65 10.48 21.79
N ASP A 80 -10.14 11.16 22.83
CA ASP A 80 -10.89 12.14 23.60
C ASP A 80 -10.34 13.55 23.36
N LEU A 81 -11.20 14.47 22.92
CA LEU A 81 -10.86 15.87 22.72
C LEU A 81 -10.66 16.61 24.06
N GLY A 82 -11.17 16.05 25.17
CA GLY A 82 -11.03 16.62 26.50
C GLY A 82 -9.59 16.70 27.03
N ASP A 83 -8.71 15.82 26.54
CA ASP A 83 -7.28 15.76 26.93
C ASP A 83 -6.44 16.90 26.33
N ALA A 84 -7.00 17.62 25.35
CA ALA A 84 -6.31 18.71 24.69
C ALA A 84 -6.20 19.97 25.58
N PRO A 85 -5.18 20.81 25.36
CA PRO A 85 -5.02 22.05 26.09
C PRO A 85 -6.25 22.95 25.96
N GLN A 86 -6.78 23.33 27.11
CA GLN A 86 -7.95 24.22 27.20
C GLN A 86 -7.58 25.69 26.96
N GLN A 87 -6.29 26.01 26.92
CA GLN A 87 -5.75 27.37 26.80
C GLN A 87 -4.90 27.51 25.56
N VAL A 88 -4.95 28.71 24.97
CA VAL A 88 -4.14 29.06 23.79
C VAL A 88 -2.66 28.99 24.14
N THR A 89 -1.93 28.06 23.53
CA THR A 89 -0.46 28.02 23.59
C THR A 89 0.14 28.80 22.43
N SER A 90 1.32 29.40 22.63
CA SER A 90 2.13 29.86 21.51
C SER A 90 3.47 29.13 21.55
N ILE A 91 3.79 28.51 20.43
CA ILE A 91 5.06 27.78 20.26
C ILE A 91 6.17 28.78 19.95
N GLY A 92 5.80 29.95 19.40
CA GLY A 92 6.74 30.97 18.96
C GLY A 92 7.63 30.45 17.83
N GLY A 93 8.54 31.26 17.29
CA GLY A 93 9.42 30.87 16.18
C GLY A 93 10.40 29.71 16.44
N LYS A 94 10.18 28.90 17.49
CA LYS A 94 10.97 27.73 17.88
C LYS A 94 10.25 26.44 17.49
N LEU A 95 9.89 26.30 16.22
CA LEU A 95 9.41 25.01 15.71
C LEU A 95 10.59 24.01 15.65
N PRO A 96 10.34 22.72 15.88
CA PRO A 96 11.36 21.69 15.69
C PRO A 96 11.94 21.75 14.28
N SER A 97 13.27 21.63 14.15
CA SER A 97 13.95 21.72 12.84
C SER A 97 13.62 20.56 11.89
N ASN A 98 13.10 19.45 12.43
CA ASN A 98 12.67 18.27 11.70
C ASN A 98 11.15 18.25 11.38
N LEU A 99 10.43 19.33 11.71
CA LEU A 99 9.00 19.44 11.45
C LEU A 99 8.74 19.63 9.95
N ASP A 100 7.70 18.97 9.43
CA ASP A 100 7.27 19.16 8.05
C ASP A 100 6.92 20.65 7.75
N PRO A 101 7.36 21.22 6.61
CA PRO A 101 7.08 22.63 6.27
C PRO A 101 5.60 23.00 6.19
N HIS A 102 4.75 22.09 5.71
CA HIS A 102 3.29 22.28 5.65
C HIS A 102 2.66 22.14 7.03
N ALA A 103 3.15 21.21 7.86
CA ALA A 103 2.74 21.15 9.27
C ALA A 103 3.09 22.43 10.03
N ALA A 104 4.29 22.97 9.80
CA ALA A 104 4.71 24.27 10.31
C ALA A 104 3.80 25.42 9.81
N ALA A 105 3.37 25.37 8.54
CA ALA A 105 2.42 26.34 7.98
C ALA A 105 1.05 26.23 8.66
N CYS A 106 0.53 25.02 8.90
CA CYS A 106 -0.68 24.80 9.68
C CYS A 106 -0.60 25.48 11.06
N ILE A 107 0.48 25.26 11.80
CA ILE A 107 0.68 25.87 13.12
C ILE A 107 0.64 27.40 13.02
N ARG A 108 1.30 27.99 12.02
CA ARG A 108 1.28 29.46 11.80
C ARG A 108 -0.11 29.99 11.48
N ILE A 109 -0.90 29.27 10.67
CA ILE A 109 -2.30 29.63 10.37
C ILE A 109 -3.13 29.63 11.66
N ILE A 110 -2.96 28.60 12.49
CA ILE A 110 -3.66 28.46 13.77
C ILE A 110 -3.29 29.59 14.73
N GLU A 111 -1.99 29.85 14.94
CA GLU A 111 -1.53 30.92 15.82
C GLU A 111 -1.99 32.31 15.33
N THR A 112 -2.03 32.53 14.02
CA THR A 112 -2.51 33.78 13.43
C THR A 112 -3.99 34.00 13.74
N TYR A 113 -4.81 32.97 13.55
CA TYR A 113 -6.23 33.00 13.93
C TYR A 113 -6.40 33.30 15.42
N GLN A 114 -5.69 32.58 16.28
CA GLN A 114 -5.79 32.74 17.73
C GLN A 114 -5.32 34.13 18.19
N ARG A 115 -4.32 34.73 17.54
CA ARG A 115 -3.83 36.09 17.83
C ARG A 115 -4.84 37.15 17.38
N GLN A 116 -5.39 37.02 16.17
CA GLN A 116 -6.36 37.97 15.63
C GLN A 116 -7.71 37.90 16.35
N ARG A 117 -8.09 36.72 16.84
CA ARG A 117 -9.29 36.53 17.66
C ARG A 117 -9.19 37.25 19.01
N LYS A 118 -7.98 37.45 19.55
CA LYS A 118 -7.72 38.27 20.76
C LYS A 118 -7.85 39.78 20.51
N GLY A 119 -8.33 40.20 19.33
CA GLY A 119 -8.44 41.58 18.89
C GLY A 119 -9.23 42.50 19.82
N THR A 120 -8.70 43.72 19.97
CA THR A 120 -9.00 44.78 20.92
C THR A 120 -10.43 45.33 20.80
N PHE A 121 -11.24 45.22 21.85
CA PHE A 121 -12.44 46.03 21.99
C PHE A 121 -12.03 47.46 22.37
N ALA A 122 -12.28 48.43 21.49
CA ALA A 122 -12.14 49.87 21.75
C ALA A 122 -10.76 50.36 22.29
N GLY A 123 -9.66 49.74 21.88
CA GLY A 123 -8.31 50.32 22.04
C GLY A 123 -7.74 50.42 23.47
N MET A 124 -8.41 49.93 24.53
CA MET A 124 -7.92 50.17 25.90
C MET A 124 -7.66 48.98 26.81
N VAL A 125 -8.13 47.74 26.56
CA VAL A 125 -7.70 46.58 27.39
C VAL A 125 -7.73 45.26 26.58
N PRO A 126 -6.66 44.44 26.58
CA PRO A 126 -6.74 43.07 26.07
C PRO A 126 -7.58 42.21 27.01
N MET A 127 -8.75 41.74 26.55
CA MET A 127 -9.56 40.72 27.22
C MET A 127 -8.86 39.36 27.11
N ALA A 128 -7.81 39.16 27.90
CA ALA A 128 -6.99 37.94 27.85
C ALA A 128 -7.71 36.68 28.37
N SER A 129 -8.88 36.82 29.03
CA SER A 129 -9.58 35.74 29.73
C SER A 129 -10.73 35.09 28.97
N GLU A 130 -11.21 35.63 27.84
CA GLU A 130 -12.52 35.27 27.29
C GLU A 130 -12.57 34.00 26.40
N PHE A 131 -11.45 33.31 26.14
CA PHE A 131 -11.43 32.17 25.20
C PHE A 131 -10.88 30.86 25.79
N SER A 132 -10.63 30.80 27.09
CA SER A 132 -10.23 29.57 27.78
C SER A 132 -11.41 28.60 27.83
N GLY A 133 -11.21 27.36 27.39
CA GLY A 133 -12.26 26.33 27.36
C GLY A 133 -13.27 26.45 26.20
N ASP A 134 -13.05 27.38 25.27
CA ASP A 134 -13.86 27.46 24.04
C ASP A 134 -13.53 26.27 23.12
N THR A 135 -14.54 25.56 22.63
CA THR A 135 -14.37 24.34 21.80
C THR A 135 -13.44 24.57 20.61
N ARG A 136 -13.55 25.73 19.95
CA ARG A 136 -12.70 26.04 18.78
C ARG A 136 -11.25 26.18 19.17
N THR A 137 -10.97 26.73 20.34
CA THR A 137 -9.61 26.77 20.91
C THR A 137 -9.12 25.36 21.16
N VAL A 138 -9.91 24.52 21.83
CA VAL A 138 -9.54 23.13 22.16
C VAL A 138 -9.20 22.32 20.90
N VAL A 139 -10.04 22.39 19.86
CA VAL A 139 -9.80 21.72 18.57
C VAL A 139 -8.48 22.16 17.93
N LEU A 140 -8.18 23.46 17.98
CA LEU A 140 -6.96 24.00 17.38
C LEU A 140 -5.70 23.72 18.21
N GLU A 141 -5.81 23.67 19.54
CA GLU A 141 -4.71 23.27 20.42
C GLU A 141 -4.38 21.79 20.25
N GLU A 142 -5.40 20.94 20.20
CA GLU A 142 -5.25 19.51 19.91
C GLU A 142 -4.53 19.33 18.57
N LEU A 143 -5.01 20.00 17.53
CA LEU A 143 -4.43 19.91 16.20
C LEU A 143 -2.98 20.40 16.17
N LYS A 144 -2.65 21.48 16.89
CA LYS A 144 -1.25 21.94 17.03
C LYS A 144 -0.36 20.90 17.71
N GLN A 145 -0.83 20.28 18.79
CA GLN A 145 -0.04 19.25 19.47
C GLN A 145 0.23 18.05 18.56
N TRP A 146 -0.78 17.60 17.82
CA TRP A 146 -0.60 16.54 16.83
C TRP A 146 0.31 16.97 15.67
N LEU A 147 0.17 18.20 15.16
CA LEU A 147 1.06 18.71 14.11
C LEU A 147 2.52 18.68 14.54
N LEU A 148 2.82 18.95 15.82
CA LEU A 148 4.19 18.88 16.36
C LEU A 148 4.76 17.46 16.40
N THR A 149 3.94 16.41 16.34
CA THR A 149 4.41 15.03 16.26
C THR A 149 4.72 14.59 14.83
N LEU A 150 4.37 15.39 13.81
CA LEU A 150 4.62 15.07 12.41
C LEU A 150 6.10 15.30 12.05
N SER A 151 6.91 14.27 12.20
CA SER A 151 8.28 14.23 11.67
C SER A 151 8.29 13.86 10.19
N LEU A 152 9.25 14.38 9.44
CA LEU A 152 9.44 14.07 8.01
C LEU A 152 9.53 12.56 7.69
N ASP A 153 10.06 11.73 8.61
CA ASP A 153 10.45 10.34 8.30
C ASP A 153 9.44 9.26 8.72
N GLY A 154 8.31 9.64 9.33
CA GLY A 154 7.45 8.67 10.04
C GLY A 154 5.95 8.92 9.95
N VAL A 155 5.47 9.68 8.96
CA VAL A 155 4.04 10.03 8.93
C VAL A 155 3.18 8.91 8.37
N ASN A 156 2.18 8.50 9.14
CA ASN A 156 1.13 7.60 8.70
C ASN A 156 0.10 8.36 7.86
N GLY A 157 -0.06 7.99 6.59
CA GLY A 157 -1.03 8.60 5.68
C GLY A 157 -2.48 8.43 6.14
N GLU A 158 -2.82 7.31 6.77
CA GLU A 158 -4.17 7.06 7.29
C GLU A 158 -4.52 8.06 8.40
N ASP A 159 -3.59 8.32 9.31
CA ASP A 159 -3.79 9.27 10.40
C ASP A 159 -4.03 10.69 9.85
N ILE A 160 -3.25 11.14 8.86
CA ILE A 160 -3.48 12.46 8.23
C ILE A 160 -4.86 12.48 7.54
N ALA A 161 -5.24 11.44 6.81
CA ALA A 161 -6.52 11.37 6.11
C ALA A 161 -7.71 11.47 7.08
N ASN A 162 -7.65 10.75 8.20
CA ASN A 162 -8.64 10.82 9.28
C ASN A 162 -8.73 12.23 9.87
N ARG A 163 -7.60 12.94 10.03
CA ARG A 163 -7.58 14.34 10.49
C ARG A 163 -8.19 15.30 9.49
N ILE A 164 -7.89 15.14 8.19
CA ILE A 164 -8.51 15.95 7.14
C ILE A 164 -10.02 15.75 7.14
N GLU A 165 -10.48 14.51 7.25
CA GLU A 165 -11.91 14.21 7.25
C GLU A 165 -12.62 14.80 8.47
N TYR A 166 -12.03 14.66 9.66
CA TYR A 166 -12.52 15.33 10.87
C TYR A 166 -12.72 16.85 10.65
N LEU A 167 -11.71 17.52 10.10
CA LEU A 167 -11.78 18.96 9.84
C LEU A 167 -12.80 19.32 8.76
N ARG A 168 -12.93 18.53 7.69
CA ARG A 168 -13.96 18.70 6.65
C ARG A 168 -15.36 18.59 7.25
N GLN A 169 -15.57 17.64 8.16
CA GLN A 169 -16.85 17.48 8.85
C GLN A 169 -17.20 18.71 9.71
N LEU A 170 -16.22 19.38 10.32
CA LEU A 170 -16.46 20.68 10.99
C LEU A 170 -16.86 21.76 9.97
N LEU A 171 -16.21 21.80 8.81
CA LEU A 171 -16.50 22.79 7.74
C LEU A 171 -17.90 22.63 7.14
N LEU A 172 -18.42 21.39 7.08
CA LEU A 172 -19.76 21.05 6.57
C LEU A 172 -20.90 21.43 7.52
N ARG A 173 -20.62 21.93 8.73
CA ARG A 173 -21.62 22.29 9.75
C ARG A 173 -21.59 23.80 10.06
N PRO A 174 -21.94 24.67 9.09
CA PRO A 174 -21.87 26.12 9.25
C PRO A 174 -22.82 26.69 10.33
N ASP A 175 -23.93 25.98 10.60
CA ASP A 175 -24.91 26.33 11.62
C ASP A 175 -24.35 26.14 13.04
N VAL A 176 -23.52 25.11 13.24
CA VAL A 176 -22.82 24.85 14.50
C VAL A 176 -21.62 25.79 14.64
N PHE A 177 -20.76 25.88 13.62
CA PHE A 177 -19.52 26.68 13.67
C PHE A 177 -19.65 28.03 12.95
N SER A 178 -20.67 28.81 13.28
CA SER A 178 -20.92 30.10 12.64
C SER A 178 -19.85 31.15 13.00
N CYS A 179 -19.49 32.00 12.05
CA CYS A 179 -18.50 33.06 12.23
C CYS A 179 -18.95 34.32 11.51
N SER A 180 -18.96 35.45 12.19
CA SER A 180 -19.24 36.78 11.63
C SER A 180 -17.97 37.55 11.23
N ASN A 181 -16.79 37.06 11.62
CA ASN A 181 -15.53 37.76 11.44
C ASN A 181 -14.85 37.40 10.12
N THR A 182 -14.13 38.36 9.54
CA THR A 182 -13.32 38.21 8.32
C THR A 182 -12.29 37.09 8.45
N TYR A 183 -11.69 36.93 9.63
CA TYR A 183 -10.87 35.78 10.01
C TYR A 183 -11.71 34.80 10.82
N SER A 184 -12.39 33.90 10.11
CA SER A 184 -13.30 32.91 10.68
C SER A 184 -12.56 31.61 11.01
N PHE A 185 -13.04 30.92 12.05
CA PHE A 185 -12.60 29.56 12.38
C PHE A 185 -12.64 28.64 11.16
N ARG A 186 -13.73 28.70 10.39
CA ARG A 186 -13.91 27.91 9.17
C ARG A 186 -12.86 28.24 8.10
N SER A 187 -12.53 29.51 7.89
CA SER A 187 -11.48 29.88 6.93
C SER A 187 -10.12 29.34 7.35
N SER A 188 -9.77 29.44 8.63
CA SER A 188 -8.51 28.90 9.16
C SER A 188 -8.45 27.37 9.04
N VAL A 189 -9.54 26.67 9.41
CA VAL A 189 -9.63 25.21 9.25
C VAL A 189 -9.52 24.80 7.79
N ALA A 190 -10.16 25.51 6.86
CA ALA A 190 -10.04 25.20 5.43
C ALA A 190 -8.62 25.37 4.89
N GLN A 191 -7.90 26.41 5.33
CA GLN A 191 -6.49 26.58 4.98
C GLN A 191 -5.61 25.48 5.58
N VAL A 192 -5.90 25.05 6.81
CA VAL A 192 -5.20 23.92 7.44
C VAL A 192 -5.49 22.61 6.70
N CYS A 193 -6.73 22.34 6.30
CA CYS A 193 -7.07 21.18 5.45
C CYS A 193 -6.21 21.16 4.19
N LYS A 194 -6.10 22.30 3.49
CA LYS A 194 -5.29 22.41 2.27
C LYS A 194 -3.82 22.05 2.53
N GLN A 195 -3.23 22.57 3.60
CA GLN A 195 -1.84 22.24 3.95
C GLN A 195 -1.69 20.77 4.37
N LEU A 196 -2.67 20.18 5.07
CA LEU A 196 -2.65 18.76 5.42
C LEU A 196 -2.83 17.84 4.20
N GLU A 197 -3.57 18.26 3.19
CA GLU A 197 -3.64 17.55 1.91
C GLU A 197 -2.26 17.50 1.24
N ASP A 198 -1.47 18.58 1.31
CA ASP A 198 -0.08 18.58 0.84
C ASP A 198 0.79 17.61 1.66
N VAL A 199 0.65 17.59 3.00
CA VAL A 199 1.36 16.60 3.86
C VAL A 199 0.95 15.17 3.50
N LEU A 200 -0.34 14.90 3.29
CA LEU A 200 -0.85 13.59 2.92
C LEU A 200 -0.30 13.16 1.56
N ASN A 201 -0.30 14.05 0.57
CA ASN A 201 0.27 13.77 -0.74
C ASN A 201 1.76 13.44 -0.64
N LEU A 202 2.51 14.16 0.19
CA LEU A 202 3.92 13.89 0.42
C LEU A 202 4.14 12.55 1.12
N ALA A 203 3.35 12.25 2.16
CA ALA A 203 3.42 10.98 2.88
C ALA A 203 3.09 9.79 1.97
N VAL A 204 2.01 9.88 1.18
CA VAL A 204 1.63 8.85 0.19
C VAL A 204 2.72 8.68 -0.86
N THR A 205 3.32 9.79 -1.32
CA THR A 205 4.42 9.75 -2.29
C THR A 205 5.68 9.10 -1.73
N ARG A 206 5.98 9.33 -0.44
CA ARG A 206 7.12 8.70 0.26
C ARG A 206 6.89 7.23 0.59
N GLN A 207 5.66 6.85 0.90
CA GLN A 207 5.30 5.45 1.17
C GLN A 207 5.23 4.60 -0.10
N ARG A 208 4.87 5.19 -1.25
CA ARG A 208 4.81 4.51 -2.55
C ARG A 208 6.12 4.59 -3.32
N THR A 209 7.23 4.22 -2.68
CA THR A 209 8.51 4.07 -3.40
C THR A 209 8.51 2.77 -4.18
N CYS A 210 9.15 2.77 -5.36
CA CYS A 210 9.34 1.55 -6.14
C CYS A 210 10.01 0.45 -5.32
N ALA A 211 10.97 0.82 -4.44
CA ALA A 211 11.66 -0.12 -3.57
C ALA A 211 10.70 -0.84 -2.61
N ALA A 212 9.78 -0.10 -1.97
CA ALA A 212 8.77 -0.68 -1.09
C ALA A 212 7.80 -1.58 -1.87
N ILE A 213 7.37 -1.17 -3.06
CA ILE A 213 6.46 -1.97 -3.89
C ILE A 213 7.15 -3.26 -4.38
N PHE A 214 8.40 -3.20 -4.83
CA PHE A 214 9.18 -4.39 -5.21
C PHE A 214 9.36 -5.34 -4.03
N LYS A 215 9.67 -4.81 -2.83
CA LYS A 215 9.80 -5.61 -1.62
C LYS A 215 8.49 -6.34 -1.32
N ALA A 216 7.37 -5.63 -1.31
CA ALA A 216 6.05 -6.23 -1.07
C ALA A 216 5.67 -7.26 -2.13
N LEU A 217 5.98 -7.01 -3.41
CA LEU A 217 5.75 -7.97 -4.49
C LEU A 217 6.54 -9.27 -4.29
N LEU A 218 7.82 -9.16 -3.92
CA LEU A 218 8.68 -10.32 -3.69
C LEU A 218 8.29 -11.11 -2.43
N GLU A 219 7.88 -10.42 -1.36
CA GLU A 219 7.33 -11.05 -0.16
C GLU A 219 6.04 -11.82 -0.47
N THR A 220 5.12 -11.20 -1.23
CA THR A 220 3.87 -11.84 -1.68
C THR A 220 4.16 -13.04 -2.58
N GLY A 221 5.09 -12.91 -3.54
CA GLY A 221 5.52 -14.00 -4.42
C GLY A 221 6.18 -15.16 -3.67
N ARG A 222 6.94 -14.87 -2.60
CA ARG A 222 7.48 -15.90 -1.71
C ARG A 222 6.36 -16.68 -1.02
N GLU A 223 5.38 -15.99 -0.45
CA GLU A 223 4.21 -16.62 0.17
C GLU A 223 3.39 -17.44 -0.85
N GLU A 224 3.26 -16.94 -2.09
CA GLU A 224 2.56 -17.61 -3.19
C GLU A 224 3.24 -18.93 -3.59
N ILE A 225 4.57 -18.96 -3.65
CA ILE A 225 5.34 -20.20 -3.90
C ILE A 225 5.16 -21.20 -2.74
N VAL A 226 5.20 -20.74 -1.48
CA VAL A 226 4.98 -21.60 -0.30
C VAL A 226 3.57 -22.18 -0.30
N SER A 227 2.57 -21.34 -0.56
CA SER A 227 1.16 -21.76 -0.70
C SER A 227 1.01 -22.79 -1.83
N SER A 228 1.66 -22.55 -2.97
CA SER A 228 1.64 -23.46 -4.11
C SER A 228 2.26 -24.83 -3.81
N ALA A 229 3.34 -24.87 -3.02
CA ALA A 229 3.91 -26.14 -2.56
C ALA A 229 2.94 -26.92 -1.66
N THR A 230 2.14 -26.23 -0.85
CA THR A 230 1.08 -26.84 -0.04
C THR A 230 -0.02 -27.41 -0.94
N ILE A 231 -0.48 -26.65 -1.93
CA ILE A 231 -1.48 -27.10 -2.91
C ILE A 231 -0.96 -28.33 -3.69
N PHE A 232 0.30 -28.31 -4.13
CA PHE A 232 0.95 -29.46 -4.75
C PHE A 232 0.84 -30.70 -3.85
N LEU A 233 1.35 -30.59 -2.62
CA LEU A 233 1.43 -31.72 -1.69
C LEU A 233 0.09 -32.31 -1.29
N PHE A 234 -0.96 -31.51 -1.13
CA PHE A 234 -2.22 -32.01 -0.56
C PHE A 234 -3.31 -32.32 -1.58
N THR A 235 -3.14 -31.98 -2.86
CA THR A 235 -4.18 -32.21 -3.88
C THR A 235 -4.15 -33.63 -4.43
N LEU A 236 -3.07 -34.02 -5.13
CA LEU A 236 -2.98 -35.34 -5.79
C LEU A 236 -1.98 -36.30 -5.12
N ALA A 237 -1.11 -35.83 -4.22
CA ALA A 237 -0.11 -36.70 -3.61
C ALA A 237 -0.72 -37.75 -2.66
N ASP A 238 -0.05 -38.91 -2.60
CA ASP A 238 -0.32 -39.97 -1.64
C ASP A 238 0.16 -39.53 -0.26
N ARG A 239 -0.58 -39.93 0.79
CA ARG A 239 -0.20 -39.66 2.17
C ARG A 239 1.15 -40.25 2.52
N LEU A 240 1.56 -41.39 1.95
CA LEU A 240 2.88 -41.95 2.23
C LEU A 240 3.99 -40.93 1.95
N VAL A 241 3.82 -40.07 0.94
CA VAL A 241 4.73 -38.96 0.65
C VAL A 241 4.69 -37.93 1.78
N LEU A 242 3.50 -37.57 2.26
CA LEU A 242 3.32 -36.63 3.38
C LEU A 242 3.91 -37.17 4.69
N THR A 243 3.76 -38.47 4.95
CA THR A 243 4.34 -39.17 6.11
C THR A 243 5.86 -39.22 6.03
N GLU A 244 6.42 -39.53 4.87
CA GLU A 244 7.88 -39.49 4.62
C GLU A 244 8.44 -38.07 4.82
N LEU A 245 7.66 -37.05 4.48
CA LEU A 245 7.99 -35.64 4.74
C LEU A 245 7.75 -35.22 6.20
N GLY A 246 7.16 -36.07 7.04
CA GLY A 246 6.89 -35.79 8.44
C GLY A 246 5.71 -34.86 8.71
N LEU A 247 4.79 -34.71 7.75
CA LEU A 247 3.64 -33.80 7.80
C LEU A 247 2.39 -34.45 8.46
N GLU A 248 2.58 -35.42 9.36
CA GLU A 248 1.49 -36.26 9.89
C GLU A 248 0.76 -35.74 11.15
N SER A 249 1.17 -34.62 11.76
CA SER A 249 0.65 -34.19 13.08
C SER A 249 -0.35 -33.03 13.03
N GLN A 250 -1.25 -32.97 14.03
CA GLN A 250 -2.02 -31.78 14.44
C GLN A 250 -1.15 -30.54 14.75
N ASP A 251 0.18 -30.73 14.82
CA ASP A 251 1.18 -29.68 15.05
C ASP A 251 1.83 -29.14 13.77
N VAL A 252 1.33 -29.48 12.57
CA VAL A 252 1.78 -28.77 11.37
C VAL A 252 1.37 -27.31 11.56
N PRO A 253 2.33 -26.36 11.70
CA PRO A 253 1.98 -24.94 11.77
C PRO A 253 1.10 -24.62 10.56
N GLN A 254 0.09 -23.77 10.75
CA GLN A 254 -0.88 -23.40 9.70
C GLN A 254 -0.21 -23.01 8.37
N HIS A 255 1.07 -22.65 8.40
CA HIS A 255 1.94 -22.54 7.24
C HIS A 255 3.19 -23.44 7.41
N PRO A 256 3.25 -24.62 6.74
CA PRO A 256 4.49 -25.39 6.69
C PRO A 256 5.56 -24.53 6.01
N THR A 257 6.61 -24.15 6.75
CA THR A 257 7.71 -23.37 6.17
C THR A 257 8.43 -24.23 5.14
N VAL A 258 8.83 -23.68 3.99
CA VAL A 258 9.60 -24.39 2.95
C VAL A 258 10.87 -25.05 3.51
N ALA A 259 11.48 -24.44 4.54
CA ALA A 259 12.58 -25.04 5.31
C ALA A 259 12.20 -26.42 5.90
N THR A 260 10.97 -26.60 6.38
CA THR A 260 10.45 -27.88 6.89
C THR A 260 10.33 -28.93 5.77
N LEU A 261 10.02 -28.49 4.55
CA LEU A 261 9.90 -29.36 3.38
C LEU A 261 11.29 -29.76 2.81
N LEU A 262 12.30 -28.90 2.98
CA LEU A 262 13.66 -29.10 2.45
C LEU A 262 14.61 -29.84 3.41
N LEU A 263 14.41 -29.75 4.72
CA LEU A 263 15.39 -30.20 5.74
C LEU A 263 15.39 -31.71 6.06
N ARG A 264 14.86 -32.60 5.20
CA ARG A 264 14.85 -34.06 5.50
C ARG A 264 15.50 -34.92 4.40
N PRO A 265 16.81 -35.25 4.55
CA PRO A 265 17.59 -35.93 3.50
C PRO A 265 17.40 -37.44 3.36
N GLU A 266 16.56 -38.13 4.15
CA GLU A 266 16.72 -39.60 4.28
C GLU A 266 15.43 -40.44 4.14
N ALA A 267 14.62 -40.25 3.09
CA ALA A 267 13.68 -41.32 2.71
C ALA A 267 14.33 -42.29 1.72
N LYS A 268 14.19 -43.59 2.00
CA LYS A 268 14.91 -44.69 1.34
C LYS A 268 14.55 -44.92 -0.14
N ARG A 269 13.51 -44.27 -0.70
CA ARG A 269 13.14 -44.40 -2.11
C ARG A 269 12.55 -43.09 -2.67
N PRO A 270 13.10 -42.53 -3.77
CA PRO A 270 12.47 -41.42 -4.46
C PRO A 270 11.18 -41.88 -5.14
N ASN A 271 10.09 -41.13 -4.94
CA ASN A 271 8.85 -41.24 -5.70
C ASN A 271 8.69 -40.04 -6.64
N ASP A 272 7.87 -40.16 -7.68
CA ASP A 272 7.78 -39.12 -8.72
C ASP A 272 7.36 -37.75 -8.16
N VAL A 273 6.35 -37.70 -7.26
CA VAL A 273 5.91 -36.45 -6.60
C VAL A 273 7.04 -35.78 -5.83
N ARG A 274 7.82 -36.55 -5.07
CA ARG A 274 8.98 -36.06 -4.33
C ARG A 274 10.06 -35.54 -5.28
N GLN A 275 10.35 -36.27 -6.36
CA GLN A 275 11.32 -35.86 -7.38
C GLN A 275 10.94 -34.50 -7.99
N VAL A 276 9.65 -34.29 -8.28
CA VAL A 276 9.14 -33.00 -8.79
C VAL A 276 9.30 -31.89 -7.76
N LEU A 277 8.93 -32.14 -6.50
CA LEU A 277 9.07 -31.16 -5.42
C LEU A 277 10.53 -30.78 -5.20
N GLU A 278 11.43 -31.77 -5.13
CA GLU A 278 12.87 -31.55 -4.98
C GLU A 278 13.43 -30.77 -6.17
N ALA A 279 13.02 -31.09 -7.40
CA ALA A 279 13.43 -30.35 -8.60
C ALA A 279 12.93 -28.91 -8.60
N LEU A 280 11.67 -28.67 -8.18
CA LEU A 280 11.10 -27.33 -8.06
C LEU A 280 11.82 -26.51 -6.99
N LEU A 281 11.97 -27.04 -5.79
CA LEU A 281 12.62 -26.33 -4.69
C LEU A 281 14.14 -26.16 -4.93
N SER A 282 14.76 -27.05 -5.70
CA SER A 282 16.16 -26.91 -6.15
C SER A 282 16.33 -25.95 -7.33
N SER A 283 15.23 -25.47 -7.94
CA SER A 283 15.32 -24.48 -9.00
C SER A 283 16.09 -23.25 -8.52
N SER A 284 16.94 -22.71 -9.39
CA SER A 284 17.65 -21.45 -9.11
C SER A 284 16.69 -20.28 -8.91
N HIS A 285 15.52 -20.30 -9.53
CA HIS A 285 14.53 -19.22 -9.46
C HIS A 285 13.79 -19.24 -8.13
N VAL A 286 13.28 -20.42 -7.73
CA VAL A 286 12.62 -20.62 -6.44
C VAL A 286 13.56 -20.26 -5.29
N ARG A 287 14.80 -20.79 -5.26
CA ARG A 287 15.76 -20.49 -4.19
C ARG A 287 16.12 -19.00 -4.08
N LYS A 288 16.22 -18.29 -5.21
CA LYS A 288 16.44 -16.82 -5.22
C LYS A 288 15.26 -16.07 -4.59
N VAL A 289 14.03 -16.43 -4.94
CA VAL A 289 12.82 -15.76 -4.41
C VAL A 289 12.61 -16.09 -2.93
N LEU A 290 12.94 -17.31 -2.50
CA LEU A 290 12.83 -17.71 -1.10
C LEU A 290 13.90 -17.06 -0.19
N GLY A 291 14.90 -16.39 -0.76
CA GLY A 291 16.00 -15.74 -0.03
C GLY A 291 17.11 -16.69 0.41
N GLU A 292 17.18 -17.90 -0.16
CA GLU A 292 18.19 -18.91 0.16
C GLU A 292 19.49 -18.73 -0.65
N LEU A 293 19.43 -17.96 -1.74
CA LEU A 293 20.58 -17.48 -2.49
C LEU A 293 20.70 -15.97 -2.25
N GLU A 294 21.66 -15.57 -1.41
CA GLU A 294 22.12 -14.18 -1.41
C GLU A 294 22.60 -13.86 -2.82
N VAL A 295 22.03 -12.81 -3.42
CA VAL A 295 22.49 -12.34 -4.73
C VAL A 295 23.79 -11.57 -4.45
N ASP A 296 24.88 -12.27 -4.16
CA ASP A 296 26.18 -11.61 -4.01
C ASP A 296 26.60 -11.03 -5.37
N ASN A 297 26.87 -9.73 -5.37
CA ASN A 297 27.11 -8.94 -6.58
C ASN A 297 28.58 -8.91 -7.01
N ASP A 298 29.52 -9.49 -6.24
CA ASP A 298 30.95 -9.22 -6.45
C ASP A 298 31.84 -10.43 -6.75
N ASP A 299 31.34 -11.65 -6.83
CA ASP A 299 32.16 -12.79 -7.25
C ASP A 299 31.43 -13.67 -8.27
N GLN A 300 31.52 -13.29 -9.55
CA GLN A 300 31.31 -14.23 -10.66
C GLN A 300 32.34 -15.37 -10.70
N ASN A 301 33.24 -15.49 -9.71
CA ASN A 301 34.35 -16.44 -9.77
C ASN A 301 34.72 -17.18 -8.47
N ASN A 302 33.96 -17.11 -7.37
CA ASN A 302 34.30 -17.93 -6.20
C ASN A 302 33.07 -18.52 -5.48
N VAL A 303 32.94 -19.84 -5.69
CA VAL A 303 32.48 -20.83 -4.69
C VAL A 303 31.25 -20.41 -3.88
N VAL A 304 30.07 -20.68 -4.46
CA VAL A 304 28.90 -21.03 -3.67
C VAL A 304 29.33 -22.15 -2.72
N LYS A 305 29.50 -21.82 -1.43
CA LYS A 305 29.90 -22.77 -0.40
C LYS A 305 28.89 -23.91 -0.38
N GLU A 306 29.45 -25.06 -0.66
CA GLU A 306 28.89 -26.40 -0.63
C GLU A 306 28.09 -26.65 0.66
N SER A 307 26.77 -26.74 0.55
CA SER A 307 25.96 -27.55 1.47
C SER A 307 24.90 -28.42 0.77
N PHE A 308 24.89 -28.44 -0.57
CA PHE A 308 24.07 -29.34 -1.40
C PHE A 308 24.89 -29.86 -2.60
N THR A 309 26.04 -30.49 -2.35
CA THR A 309 26.85 -31.19 -3.36
C THR A 309 26.35 -32.61 -3.62
N GLY A 310 25.05 -32.74 -3.90
CA GLY A 310 24.48 -33.94 -4.49
C GLY A 310 24.57 -33.86 -6.01
N ASN A 311 25.39 -34.73 -6.62
CA ASN A 311 25.57 -34.82 -8.07
C ASN A 311 24.22 -34.96 -8.82
N PHE A 312 24.04 -34.13 -9.86
CA PHE A 312 22.90 -34.04 -10.79
C PHE A 312 21.61 -33.39 -10.26
N VAL A 313 21.55 -32.05 -10.28
CA VAL A 313 20.25 -31.34 -10.31
C VAL A 313 19.71 -31.43 -11.74
N THR A 314 18.90 -32.45 -12.02
CA THR A 314 18.14 -32.52 -13.28
C THR A 314 17.25 -31.28 -13.38
N PRO A 315 17.26 -30.53 -14.51
CA PRO A 315 16.36 -29.40 -14.69
C PRO A 315 14.91 -29.83 -14.51
N LEU A 316 14.11 -29.01 -13.83
CA LEU A 316 12.69 -29.28 -13.57
C LEU A 316 11.93 -29.63 -14.86
N SER A 317 12.20 -28.93 -15.96
CA SER A 317 11.58 -29.21 -17.27
C SER A 317 11.85 -30.64 -17.76
N GLY A 318 13.06 -31.16 -17.55
CA GLY A 318 13.42 -32.53 -17.89
C GLY A 318 12.66 -33.54 -17.04
N VAL A 319 12.54 -33.28 -15.73
CA VAL A 319 11.76 -34.12 -14.81
C VAL A 319 10.28 -34.13 -15.20
N LEU A 320 9.69 -32.97 -15.49
CA LEU A 320 8.28 -32.87 -15.90
C LEU A 320 8.01 -33.59 -17.23
N GLN A 321 8.88 -33.43 -18.23
CA GLN A 321 8.73 -34.09 -19.53
C GLN A 321 8.84 -35.62 -19.43
N GLU A 322 9.80 -36.10 -18.63
CA GLU A 322 9.95 -37.53 -18.37
C GLU A 322 8.69 -38.10 -17.69
N LEU A 323 8.17 -37.39 -16.69
CA LEU A 323 6.98 -37.80 -15.96
C LEU A 323 5.71 -37.72 -16.81
N GLU A 324 5.56 -36.72 -17.66
CA GLU A 324 4.42 -36.65 -18.59
C GLU A 324 4.37 -37.91 -19.46
N GLY A 325 5.50 -38.29 -20.08
CA GLY A 325 5.58 -39.50 -20.91
C GLY A 325 5.38 -40.80 -20.13
N ARG A 326 5.83 -40.86 -18.86
CA ARG A 326 5.62 -42.02 -17.98
C ARG A 326 4.16 -42.14 -17.53
N TRP A 327 3.59 -41.06 -16.99
CA TRP A 327 2.23 -41.01 -16.44
C TRP A 327 1.14 -41.08 -17.51
N GLU A 328 1.47 -40.78 -18.77
CA GLU A 328 0.60 -41.03 -19.90
C GLU A 328 0.42 -42.54 -20.16
N LYS A 329 1.52 -43.31 -20.09
CA LYS A 329 1.52 -44.75 -20.42
C LYS A 329 1.05 -45.62 -19.26
N ASN A 330 1.67 -45.46 -18.09
CA ASN A 330 1.35 -46.26 -16.91
C ASN A 330 1.84 -45.56 -15.63
N VAL A 331 0.94 -45.36 -14.67
CA VAL A 331 1.27 -44.74 -13.39
C VAL A 331 1.60 -45.83 -12.38
N GLY A 332 2.89 -46.00 -12.08
CA GLY A 332 3.36 -46.99 -11.11
C GLY A 332 2.93 -46.68 -9.67
N SER A 333 2.99 -47.70 -8.80
CA SER A 333 2.74 -47.53 -7.35
C SER A 333 3.75 -46.61 -6.66
N ASN A 334 4.94 -46.42 -7.27
CA ASN A 334 5.98 -45.53 -6.79
C ASN A 334 5.82 -44.07 -7.29
N SER A 335 4.71 -43.74 -7.96
CA SER A 335 4.45 -42.35 -8.39
C SER A 335 4.33 -41.37 -7.23
N GLY A 336 3.94 -41.84 -6.05
CA GLY A 336 3.60 -40.96 -4.93
C GLY A 336 2.30 -40.19 -5.16
N LEU A 337 1.51 -40.50 -6.19
CA LEU A 337 0.14 -40.02 -6.38
C LEU A 337 -0.84 -40.87 -5.58
N SER A 338 -1.93 -40.30 -5.07
CA SER A 338 -3.00 -41.07 -4.44
C SER A 338 -3.53 -42.15 -5.41
N PRO A 339 -3.89 -43.36 -4.93
CA PRO A 339 -4.33 -44.47 -5.78
C PRO A 339 -5.43 -44.12 -6.79
N ALA A 340 -6.36 -43.23 -6.43
CA ALA A 340 -7.43 -42.77 -7.33
C ALA A 340 -6.88 -42.13 -8.61
N PHE A 341 -5.89 -41.24 -8.48
CA PHE A 341 -5.30 -40.50 -9.59
C PHE A 341 -4.36 -41.34 -10.48
N ARG A 342 -4.14 -42.63 -10.16
CA ARG A 342 -3.30 -43.53 -10.97
C ARG A 342 -4.05 -44.16 -12.15
N THR A 343 -5.38 -44.07 -12.17
CA THR A 343 -6.21 -44.70 -13.20
C THR A 343 -6.21 -43.91 -14.52
N ALA A 344 -6.60 -44.56 -15.62
CA ALA A 344 -6.68 -43.90 -16.93
C ALA A 344 -7.68 -42.73 -16.95
N ALA A 345 -8.71 -42.77 -16.09
CA ALA A 345 -9.74 -41.71 -16.01
C ALA A 345 -9.18 -40.36 -15.57
N HIS A 346 -8.11 -40.34 -14.77
CA HIS A 346 -7.49 -39.12 -14.24
C HIS A 346 -6.25 -38.67 -15.02
N ARG A 347 -6.15 -39.03 -16.32
CA ARG A 347 -5.01 -38.60 -17.16
C ARG A 347 -4.89 -37.08 -17.24
N GLU A 348 -6.00 -36.39 -17.46
CA GLU A 348 -6.01 -34.92 -17.54
C GLU A 348 -5.67 -34.28 -16.19
N ASP A 349 -6.17 -34.82 -15.08
CA ASP A 349 -5.84 -34.31 -13.73
C ASP A 349 -4.32 -34.37 -13.46
N ARG A 350 -3.66 -35.45 -13.90
CA ARG A 350 -2.19 -35.59 -13.80
C ARG A 350 -1.46 -34.58 -14.68
N ARG A 351 -1.97 -34.27 -15.88
CA ARG A 351 -1.40 -33.24 -16.76
C ARG A 351 -1.57 -31.85 -16.16
N SER A 352 -2.75 -31.50 -15.65
CA SER A 352 -2.98 -30.24 -14.93
C SER A 352 -2.07 -30.12 -13.71
N TYR A 353 -1.81 -31.21 -13.00
CA TYR A 353 -0.89 -31.23 -11.86
C TYR A 353 0.57 -30.93 -12.24
N LEU A 354 1.08 -31.50 -13.34
CA LEU A 354 2.41 -31.17 -13.86
C LEU A 354 2.47 -29.73 -14.42
N ASN A 355 1.42 -29.29 -15.11
CA ASN A 355 1.31 -27.92 -15.62
C ASN A 355 1.31 -26.89 -14.47
N PHE A 356 0.62 -27.19 -13.37
CA PHE A 356 0.63 -26.34 -12.18
C PHE A 356 2.06 -26.09 -11.68
N VAL A 357 2.88 -27.13 -11.56
CA VAL A 357 4.29 -26.99 -11.15
C VAL A 357 5.08 -26.12 -12.13
N LEU A 358 4.85 -26.31 -13.44
CA LEU A 358 5.48 -25.47 -14.46
C LEU A 358 5.10 -23.99 -14.30
N GLN A 359 3.84 -23.68 -13.97
CA GLN A 359 3.42 -22.29 -13.76
C GLN A 359 3.99 -21.70 -12.47
N VAL A 360 4.14 -22.48 -11.39
CA VAL A 360 4.85 -22.04 -10.16
C VAL A 360 6.29 -21.64 -10.49
N GLU A 361 7.00 -22.48 -11.25
CA GLU A 361 8.35 -22.17 -11.71
C GLU A 361 8.41 -20.92 -12.58
N ARG A 362 7.42 -20.73 -13.47
CA ARG A 362 7.33 -19.53 -14.32
C ARG A 362 7.13 -18.26 -13.48
N VAL A 363 6.29 -18.29 -12.45
CA VAL A 363 6.12 -17.16 -11.51
C VAL A 363 7.45 -16.90 -10.79
N ALA A 364 8.10 -17.94 -10.24
CA ALA A 364 9.38 -17.82 -9.56
C ALA A 364 10.47 -17.23 -10.49
N TYR A 365 10.49 -17.63 -11.76
CA TYR A 365 11.40 -17.08 -12.77
C TYR A 365 11.23 -15.57 -12.90
N PHE A 366 10.01 -15.09 -13.18
CA PHE A 366 9.76 -13.66 -13.36
C PHE A 366 9.95 -12.85 -12.07
N MET A 367 9.57 -13.41 -10.91
CA MET A 367 9.88 -12.80 -9.61
C MET A 367 11.40 -12.67 -9.40
N SER A 368 12.19 -13.67 -9.78
CA SER A 368 13.66 -13.60 -9.66
C SER A 368 14.27 -12.50 -10.54
N LEU A 369 13.64 -12.17 -11.68
CA LEU A 369 14.04 -11.04 -12.53
C LEU A 369 13.73 -9.68 -11.90
N MET A 370 12.87 -9.59 -10.88
CA MET A 370 12.58 -8.35 -10.15
C MET A 370 13.65 -7.99 -9.11
N LEU A 371 14.45 -8.96 -8.64
CA LEU A 371 15.46 -8.74 -7.61
C LEU A 371 16.51 -7.66 -7.98
N PRO A 372 17.07 -7.62 -9.20
CA PRO A 372 17.96 -6.53 -9.61
C PRO A 372 17.26 -5.16 -9.62
N TYR A 373 16.00 -5.09 -10.05
CA TYR A 373 15.24 -3.83 -10.06
C TYR A 373 14.90 -3.35 -8.66
N LYS A 374 14.58 -4.27 -7.73
CA LYS A 374 14.44 -3.94 -6.30
C LYS A 374 15.70 -3.24 -5.79
N ARG A 375 16.88 -3.80 -6.05
CA ARG A 375 18.17 -3.22 -5.63
C ARG A 375 18.44 -1.86 -6.27
N LEU A 376 18.15 -1.74 -7.56
CA LEU A 376 18.25 -0.45 -8.25
C LEU A 376 17.33 0.60 -7.64
N ALA A 377 16.12 0.21 -7.22
CA ALA A 377 15.19 1.09 -6.52
C ALA A 377 15.68 1.45 -5.11
N GLU A 378 16.29 0.51 -4.38
CA GLU A 378 16.86 0.75 -3.04
C GLU A 378 18.05 1.73 -3.09
N ILE A 379 18.91 1.61 -4.10
CA ILE A 379 20.10 2.46 -4.24
C ILE A 379 19.76 3.80 -4.90
N GLY A 380 18.99 3.76 -6.00
CA GLY A 380 18.75 4.90 -6.89
C GLY A 380 17.37 5.54 -6.78
N GLY A 381 16.50 4.99 -5.93
CA GLY A 381 15.12 5.45 -5.77
C GLY A 381 14.28 5.26 -7.04
N ASP A 382 13.12 5.92 -7.04
CA ASP A 382 12.15 5.86 -8.14
C ASP A 382 12.73 6.36 -9.48
N VAL A 383 13.67 7.31 -9.45
CA VAL A 383 14.24 7.93 -10.66
C VAL A 383 14.94 6.90 -11.54
N VAL A 384 15.69 5.97 -10.94
CA VAL A 384 16.37 4.91 -11.69
C VAL A 384 15.35 3.94 -12.29
N ILE A 385 14.25 3.67 -11.60
CA ILE A 385 13.19 2.80 -12.10
C ILE A 385 12.43 3.44 -13.26
N CYS A 386 12.12 4.75 -13.20
CA CYS A 386 11.56 5.47 -14.34
C CYS A 386 12.46 5.37 -15.58
N ARG A 387 13.78 5.43 -15.40
CA ARG A 387 14.75 5.26 -16.51
C ARG A 387 14.83 3.82 -17.03
N ALA A 388 14.66 2.84 -16.14
CA ALA A 388 14.67 1.42 -16.47
C ALA A 388 13.31 0.91 -16.98
N HIS A 389 12.27 1.75 -16.98
CA HIS A 389 10.89 1.35 -17.25
C HIS A 389 10.71 0.63 -18.60
N GLN A 390 11.42 1.07 -19.65
CA GLN A 390 11.34 0.42 -20.97
C GLN A 390 11.76 -1.06 -20.94
N ASN A 391 12.72 -1.41 -20.07
CA ASN A 391 13.17 -2.79 -19.87
C ASN A 391 12.29 -3.54 -18.86
N LEU A 392 11.76 -2.82 -17.86
CA LEU A 392 10.93 -3.40 -16.81
C LEU A 392 9.50 -3.72 -17.27
N ALA A 393 8.89 -2.86 -18.09
CA ALA A 393 7.51 -2.99 -18.57
C ALA A 393 7.19 -4.35 -19.21
N PRO A 394 7.98 -4.88 -20.17
CA PRO A 394 7.70 -6.21 -20.73
C PRO A 394 7.83 -7.32 -19.68
N ILE A 395 8.74 -7.19 -18.71
CA ILE A 395 8.89 -8.19 -17.64
C ILE A 395 7.67 -8.17 -16.71
N LEU A 396 7.16 -6.98 -16.37
CA LEU A 396 5.92 -6.84 -15.59
C LEU A 396 4.70 -7.38 -16.33
N GLN A 397 4.66 -7.25 -17.67
CA GLN A 397 3.59 -7.84 -18.49
C GLN A 397 3.64 -9.37 -18.47
N GLU A 398 4.83 -9.93 -18.66
CA GLU A 398 5.02 -11.39 -18.61
C GLU A 398 4.78 -11.97 -17.21
N LEU A 399 5.14 -11.24 -16.14
CA LEU A 399 4.83 -11.64 -14.77
C LEU A 399 3.32 -11.70 -14.52
N GLU A 400 2.55 -10.69 -14.97
CA GLU A 400 1.09 -10.74 -14.87
C GLU A 400 0.50 -11.92 -15.63
N GLY A 401 1.00 -12.19 -16.85
CA GLY A 401 0.61 -13.37 -17.61
C GLY A 401 0.93 -14.68 -16.88
N ALA A 402 2.11 -14.78 -16.26
CA ALA A 402 2.50 -15.94 -15.46
C ALA A 402 1.61 -16.13 -14.22
N LEU A 403 1.29 -15.04 -13.50
CA LEU A 403 0.38 -15.07 -12.35
C LEU A 403 -1.03 -15.54 -12.76
N LEU A 404 -1.54 -15.07 -13.90
CA LEU A 404 -2.85 -15.50 -14.41
C LEU A 404 -2.86 -16.99 -14.76
N MET A 405 -1.83 -17.48 -15.44
CA MET A 405 -1.71 -18.90 -15.80
C MET A 405 -1.52 -19.79 -14.57
N HIS A 406 -0.77 -19.32 -13.57
CA HIS A 406 -0.62 -20.00 -12.29
C HIS A 406 -1.94 -20.10 -11.53
N ARG A 407 -2.72 -19.01 -11.47
CA ARG A 407 -4.07 -19.04 -10.88
C ARG A 407 -4.97 -20.04 -11.59
N GLN A 408 -4.98 -20.04 -12.93
CA GLN A 408 -5.78 -20.99 -13.70
C GLN A 408 -5.38 -22.44 -13.39
N ALA A 409 -4.09 -22.75 -13.38
CA ALA A 409 -3.60 -24.08 -13.05
C ALA A 409 -3.92 -24.48 -11.59
N THR A 410 -3.87 -23.52 -10.66
CA THR A 410 -4.27 -23.71 -9.26
C THR A 410 -5.74 -24.13 -9.17
N LEU A 411 -6.64 -23.41 -9.86
CA LEU A 411 -8.06 -23.72 -9.89
C LEU A 411 -8.35 -25.09 -10.49
N GLU A 412 -7.64 -25.50 -11.54
CA GLU A 412 -7.79 -26.82 -12.17
C GLU A 412 -7.41 -27.96 -11.22
N VAL A 413 -6.27 -27.83 -10.53
CA VAL A 413 -5.78 -28.86 -9.60
C VAL A 413 -6.68 -28.96 -8.36
N ILE A 414 -7.11 -27.82 -7.80
CA ILE A 414 -8.05 -27.79 -6.67
C ILE A 414 -9.42 -28.37 -7.09
N SER A 415 -9.91 -28.03 -8.29
CA SER A 415 -11.16 -28.59 -8.81
C SER A 415 -11.08 -30.10 -8.98
N SER A 416 -9.94 -30.61 -9.43
CA SER A 416 -9.67 -32.05 -9.54
C SER A 416 -9.72 -32.74 -8.17
N ALA A 417 -9.06 -32.15 -7.17
CA ALA A 417 -9.11 -32.65 -5.79
C ALA A 417 -10.54 -32.61 -5.19
N LYS A 418 -11.31 -31.55 -5.47
CA LYS A 418 -12.72 -31.43 -5.03
C LYS A 418 -13.64 -32.47 -5.67
N ARG A 419 -13.46 -32.76 -6.97
CA ARG A 419 -14.22 -33.82 -7.66
C ARG A 419 -13.94 -35.17 -6.99
N GLU A 420 -12.67 -35.48 -6.74
CA GLU A 420 -12.30 -36.72 -6.07
C GLU A 420 -12.84 -36.77 -4.64
N LEU A 421 -12.80 -35.66 -3.91
CA LEU A 421 -13.36 -35.57 -2.57
C LEU A 421 -14.87 -35.87 -2.57
N GLN A 422 -15.60 -35.41 -3.58
CA GLN A 422 -17.02 -35.71 -3.74
C GLN A 422 -17.26 -37.20 -4.02
N GLU A 423 -16.44 -37.84 -4.85
CA GLU A 423 -16.55 -39.28 -5.14
C GLU A 423 -16.23 -40.15 -3.91
N VAL A 424 -15.18 -39.80 -3.16
CA VAL A 424 -14.85 -40.46 -1.89
C VAL A 424 -15.97 -40.23 -0.86
N ALA A 425 -16.53 -39.02 -0.78
CA ALA A 425 -17.62 -38.70 0.14
C ALA A 425 -18.91 -39.49 -0.17
N LYS A 426 -19.25 -39.69 -1.44
CA LYS A 426 -20.38 -40.56 -1.85
C LYS A 426 -20.21 -42.00 -1.36
N ASN A 427 -18.96 -42.45 -1.25
CA ASN A 427 -18.59 -43.80 -0.82
C ASN A 427 -17.97 -43.84 0.58
N PHE A 428 -18.24 -42.84 1.44
CA PHE A 428 -17.51 -42.65 2.70
C PHE A 428 -17.47 -43.89 3.60
N GLY A 429 -18.55 -44.68 3.65
CA GLY A 429 -18.61 -45.93 4.43
C GLY A 429 -17.65 -47.03 3.96
N LYS A 430 -17.06 -46.87 2.77
CA LYS A 430 -16.05 -47.75 2.15
C LYS A 430 -14.71 -47.05 1.97
N ALA A 431 -14.57 -45.80 2.40
CA ALA A 431 -13.33 -45.05 2.27
C ALA A 431 -12.24 -45.74 3.10
N SER A 432 -11.10 -45.99 2.46
CA SER A 432 -9.90 -46.48 3.10
C SER A 432 -9.37 -45.47 4.13
N SER A 433 -8.51 -45.95 5.04
CA SER A 433 -7.81 -45.07 5.97
C SER A 433 -6.97 -44.01 5.23
N ALA A 434 -6.39 -44.37 4.08
CA ALA A 434 -5.58 -43.46 3.27
C ALA A 434 -6.43 -42.33 2.68
N GLU A 435 -7.58 -42.65 2.08
CA GLU A 435 -8.53 -41.65 1.57
C GLU A 435 -9.05 -40.74 2.69
N THR A 436 -9.40 -41.32 3.84
CA THR A 436 -9.85 -40.55 5.02
C THR A 436 -8.83 -39.53 5.49
N GLN A 437 -7.54 -39.87 5.41
CA GLN A 437 -6.46 -38.99 5.82
C GLN A 437 -6.11 -37.96 4.73
N TRP A 438 -6.13 -38.34 3.46
CA TRP A 438 -6.03 -37.41 2.34
C TRP A 438 -7.11 -36.32 2.42
N MET A 439 -8.36 -36.70 2.70
CA MET A 439 -9.46 -35.75 2.94
C MET A 439 -9.19 -34.76 4.08
N LYS A 440 -8.45 -35.19 5.13
CA LYS A 440 -8.04 -34.28 6.21
C LYS A 440 -6.94 -33.32 5.74
N GLY A 441 -6.01 -33.78 4.91
CA GLY A 441 -4.94 -32.97 4.33
C GLY A 441 -5.44 -31.82 3.46
N LEU A 442 -6.54 -32.02 2.72
CA LEU A 442 -7.17 -30.97 1.92
C LEU A 442 -7.58 -29.73 2.75
N ARG A 443 -7.79 -29.87 4.07
CA ARG A 443 -8.10 -28.73 4.97
C ARG A 443 -6.93 -27.78 5.19
N LEU A 444 -5.72 -28.21 4.85
CA LEU A 444 -4.51 -27.39 4.92
C LEU A 444 -4.36 -26.48 3.69
N ILE A 445 -5.18 -26.69 2.66
CA ILE A 445 -5.23 -25.80 1.49
C ILE A 445 -6.09 -24.60 1.85
N ASP A 446 -5.47 -23.43 1.93
CA ASP A 446 -6.16 -22.15 2.12
C ASP A 446 -6.39 -21.47 0.76
N GLU A 447 -7.54 -21.79 0.15
CA GLU A 447 -7.94 -21.22 -1.14
C GLU A 447 -8.17 -19.71 -1.08
N VAL A 448 -8.69 -19.22 0.06
CA VAL A 448 -8.98 -17.80 0.26
C VAL A 448 -7.67 -17.03 0.29
N ARG A 449 -6.70 -17.50 1.09
CA ARG A 449 -5.38 -16.90 1.15
C ARG A 449 -4.67 -16.95 -0.20
N SER A 450 -4.78 -18.07 -0.94
CA SER A 450 -4.19 -18.17 -2.28
C SER A 450 -4.76 -17.14 -3.26
N GLU A 451 -6.06 -16.88 -3.21
CA GLU A 451 -6.71 -15.85 -4.05
C GLU A 451 -6.34 -14.43 -3.60
N GLU A 452 -6.25 -14.18 -2.29
CA GLU A 452 -5.76 -12.91 -1.75
C GLU A 452 -4.32 -12.60 -2.18
N LEU A 453 -3.43 -13.61 -2.13
CA LEU A 453 -2.04 -13.49 -2.58
C LEU A 453 -1.97 -13.16 -4.06
N HIS A 454 -2.74 -13.85 -4.91
CA HIS A 454 -2.81 -13.54 -6.33
C HIS A 454 -3.28 -12.10 -6.59
N ALA A 455 -4.39 -11.69 -5.96
CA ALA A 455 -4.92 -10.34 -6.09
C ALA A 455 -3.91 -9.28 -5.63
N ALA A 456 -3.21 -9.54 -4.53
CA ALA A 456 -2.13 -8.67 -4.04
C ALA A 456 -0.97 -8.59 -5.05
N SER A 457 -0.47 -9.73 -5.55
CA SER A 457 0.60 -9.79 -6.56
C SER A 457 0.22 -8.98 -7.82
N VAL A 458 -0.99 -9.15 -8.36
CA VAL A 458 -1.48 -8.40 -9.53
C VAL A 458 -1.57 -6.90 -9.23
N ALA A 459 -2.11 -6.52 -8.06
CA ALA A 459 -2.19 -5.12 -7.66
C ALA A 459 -0.80 -4.47 -7.56
N ARG A 460 0.20 -5.17 -7.01
CA ARG A 460 1.58 -4.67 -6.94
C ARG A 460 2.24 -4.54 -8.32
N VAL A 461 1.96 -5.46 -9.24
CA VAL A 461 2.43 -5.34 -10.63
C VAL A 461 1.81 -4.11 -11.31
N ALA A 462 0.52 -3.85 -11.11
CA ALA A 462 -0.14 -2.65 -11.61
C ALA A 462 0.46 -1.36 -10.99
N GLU A 463 0.67 -1.33 -9.68
CA GLU A 463 1.33 -0.22 -8.98
C GLU A 463 2.74 0.07 -9.55
N LEU A 464 3.55 -0.96 -9.81
CA LEU A 464 4.88 -0.78 -10.41
C LEU A 464 4.83 -0.20 -11.83
N ARG A 465 3.80 -0.55 -12.62
CA ARG A 465 3.61 0.05 -13.94
C ARG A 465 3.31 1.54 -13.82
N ASP A 466 2.42 1.91 -12.90
CA ASP A 466 1.99 3.30 -12.70
C ASP A 466 3.16 4.18 -12.21
N VAL A 467 3.93 3.69 -11.24
CA VAL A 467 5.08 4.43 -10.68
C VAL A 467 6.28 4.41 -11.64
N GLY A 468 6.39 3.44 -12.54
CA GLY A 468 7.44 3.41 -13.56
C GLY A 468 7.27 4.40 -14.71
N THR A 469 6.11 5.08 -14.83
CA THR A 469 5.77 5.87 -16.03
C THR A 469 6.61 7.14 -16.25
N ALA A 470 6.62 7.62 -17.50
CA ALA A 470 7.16 8.94 -17.86
C ALA A 470 6.46 10.09 -17.09
N THR A 471 5.18 9.94 -16.77
CA THR A 471 4.44 10.91 -15.95
C THR A 471 5.04 11.02 -14.55
N ARG A 472 5.35 9.89 -13.92
CA ARG A 472 6.04 9.87 -12.63
C ARG A 472 7.44 10.47 -12.72
N ALA A 473 8.15 10.21 -13.82
CA ALA A 473 9.46 10.83 -14.07
C ALA A 473 9.38 12.37 -14.07
N LEU A 474 8.38 12.94 -14.76
CA LEU A 474 8.14 14.39 -14.77
C LEU A 474 7.77 14.92 -13.37
N GLN A 475 6.93 14.20 -12.63
CA GLN A 475 6.60 14.58 -11.25
C GLN A 475 7.83 14.62 -10.35
N LEU A 476 8.69 13.60 -10.43
CA LEU A 476 9.95 13.55 -9.67
C LEU A 476 10.88 14.71 -10.06
N GLN A 477 10.94 15.06 -11.34
CA GLN A 477 11.70 16.22 -11.82
C GLN A 477 11.16 17.53 -11.23
N VAL A 478 9.83 17.74 -11.26
CA VAL A 478 9.20 18.93 -10.67
C VAL A 478 9.46 19.00 -9.17
N ILE A 479 9.32 17.88 -8.44
CA ILE A 479 9.61 17.81 -7.00
C ILE A 479 11.08 18.16 -6.72
N ALA A 480 12.01 17.63 -7.53
CA ALA A 480 13.44 17.94 -7.38
C ALA A 480 13.73 19.42 -7.65
N GLN A 481 13.15 20.00 -8.70
CA GLN A 481 13.27 21.42 -9.03
C GLN A 481 12.73 22.31 -7.91
N GLN A 482 11.56 21.98 -7.39
CA GLN A 482 10.94 22.71 -6.28
C GLN A 482 11.79 22.61 -5.01
N SER A 483 12.26 21.41 -4.66
CA SER A 483 13.10 21.18 -3.48
C SER A 483 14.44 21.93 -3.56
N LEU A 484 15.09 21.94 -4.73
CA LEU A 484 16.31 22.73 -4.96
C LEU A 484 16.02 24.23 -4.91
N GLY A 485 14.87 24.66 -5.43
CA GLY A 485 14.41 26.05 -5.33
C GLY A 485 14.20 26.49 -3.88
N ASP A 486 13.53 25.66 -3.07
CA ASP A 486 13.27 25.91 -1.66
C ASP A 486 14.57 25.94 -0.84
N LEU A 487 15.49 25.00 -1.09
CA LEU A 487 16.83 25.01 -0.50
C LEU A 487 17.60 26.28 -0.89
N SER A 488 17.58 26.66 -2.18
CA SER A 488 18.22 27.87 -2.66
C SER A 488 17.65 29.13 -1.98
N ALA A 489 16.33 29.19 -1.81
CA ALA A 489 15.66 30.28 -1.10
C ALA A 489 16.03 30.31 0.39
N MET A 490 16.09 29.15 1.05
CA MET A 490 16.52 29.02 2.44
C MET A 490 17.97 29.50 2.64
N LEU A 491 18.89 29.03 1.78
CA LEU A 491 20.30 29.43 1.81
C LEU A 491 20.48 30.92 1.49
N SER A 492 19.61 31.49 0.66
CA SER A 492 19.59 32.93 0.37
C SER A 492 18.96 33.77 1.47
N SER A 493 18.28 33.16 2.44
CA SER A 493 17.55 33.91 3.46
C SER A 493 18.53 34.65 4.38
N PRO A 494 18.28 35.94 4.69
CA PRO A 494 19.16 36.72 5.56
C PRO A 494 19.25 36.12 6.97
N GLU A 495 18.18 35.46 7.42
CA GLU A 495 18.13 34.79 8.72
C GLU A 495 19.04 33.57 8.79
N PHE A 496 19.10 32.76 7.72
CA PHE A 496 20.02 31.64 7.63
C PHE A 496 21.48 32.13 7.53
N GLN A 497 21.74 33.10 6.65
CA GLN A 497 23.06 33.70 6.46
C GLN A 497 23.60 34.32 7.76
N ALA A 498 22.75 34.98 8.55
CA ALA A 498 23.14 35.54 9.85
C ALA A 498 23.49 34.48 10.91
N ARG A 499 23.04 33.22 10.74
CA ARG A 499 23.31 32.11 11.66
C ARG A 499 24.50 31.24 11.23
N CYS A 500 24.88 31.28 9.95
CA CYS A 500 26.05 30.59 9.45
C CYS A 500 27.33 31.23 10.00
N LYS A 501 28.16 30.43 10.70
CA LYS A 501 29.47 30.88 11.20
C LYS A 501 30.50 31.06 10.08
N GLU A 502 30.35 30.32 9.00
CA GLU A 502 31.17 30.40 7.80
C GLU A 502 30.30 30.89 6.64
N ALA A 503 30.85 31.80 5.83
CA ALA A 503 30.18 32.22 4.61
C ALA A 503 30.02 31.02 3.68
N LEU A 504 28.86 30.90 3.05
CA LEU A 504 28.66 29.91 1.98
C LEU A 504 29.68 30.17 0.86
N PRO A 505 30.15 29.12 0.15
CA PRO A 505 31.03 29.28 -1.00
C PRO A 505 30.44 30.28 -2.00
N ASP A 506 31.30 31.11 -2.57
CA ASP A 506 30.91 32.03 -3.63
C ASP A 506 30.20 31.25 -4.74
N ASN A 507 29.01 31.73 -5.14
CA ASN A 507 28.13 31.14 -6.14
C ASN A 507 27.33 29.89 -5.74
N ALA A 508 27.42 29.35 -4.52
CA ALA A 508 26.65 28.14 -4.14
C ALA A 508 25.14 28.24 -4.41
N VAL A 509 24.54 29.40 -4.12
CA VAL A 509 23.12 29.67 -4.40
C VAL A 509 22.84 29.76 -5.90
N ALA A 510 23.74 30.36 -6.66
CA ALA A 510 23.61 30.49 -8.11
C ALA A 510 23.75 29.13 -8.80
N ASP A 511 24.69 28.30 -8.34
CA ASP A 511 24.92 26.95 -8.81
C ASP A 511 23.71 26.05 -8.54
N MET A 512 23.11 26.12 -7.34
CA MET A 512 21.88 25.36 -7.05
C MET A 512 20.70 25.80 -7.93
N LYS A 513 20.55 27.11 -8.21
CA LYS A 513 19.53 27.60 -9.16
C LYS A 513 19.81 27.15 -10.58
N ALA A 514 21.07 27.16 -11.00
CA ALA A 514 21.49 26.68 -12.31
C ALA A 514 21.20 25.18 -12.45
N ILE A 515 21.52 24.37 -11.43
CA ILE A 515 21.21 22.93 -11.41
C ILE A 515 19.69 22.70 -11.46
N ALA A 516 18.90 23.43 -10.67
CA ALA A 516 17.44 23.33 -10.70
C ALA A 516 16.86 23.66 -12.09
N GLY A 517 17.34 24.75 -12.71
CA GLY A 517 16.91 25.16 -14.05
C GLY A 517 17.42 24.27 -15.19
N ALA A 518 18.54 23.58 -14.99
CA ALA A 518 19.21 22.77 -16.00
C ALA A 518 19.00 21.26 -15.85
N LEU A 519 18.15 20.80 -14.91
CA LEU A 519 17.82 19.38 -14.76
C LEU A 519 17.30 18.82 -16.11
N PRO A 520 18.08 17.95 -16.79
CA PRO A 520 17.67 17.46 -18.10
C PRO A 520 16.42 16.59 -17.94
N PRO A 521 15.52 16.56 -18.94
CA PRO A 521 14.42 15.61 -18.94
C PRO A 521 14.99 14.20 -18.77
N LEU A 522 14.34 13.40 -17.92
CA LEU A 522 14.76 12.02 -17.68
C LEU A 522 14.64 11.23 -18.98
N GLN A 523 15.77 11.10 -19.69
CA GLN A 523 15.85 10.27 -20.87
C GLN A 523 15.84 8.79 -20.45
N PRO A 524 15.12 7.93 -21.18
CA PRO A 524 15.22 6.49 -20.99
C PRO A 524 16.68 6.05 -21.08
N LEU A 525 17.07 4.99 -20.38
CA LEU A 525 18.38 4.37 -20.57
C LEU A 525 18.45 3.74 -21.96
N THR A 526 18.79 4.53 -22.97
CA THR A 526 19.13 4.06 -24.31
C THR A 526 20.57 3.58 -24.28
N HIS A 527 20.80 2.36 -23.82
CA HIS A 527 22.07 1.67 -24.00
C HIS A 527 21.87 0.46 -24.91
N GLY A 528 22.78 0.34 -25.88
CA GLY A 528 22.78 -0.64 -26.97
C GLY A 528 22.32 -2.00 -26.48
N GLY A 529 21.24 -2.48 -27.09
CA GLY A 529 20.44 -3.55 -26.53
C GLY A 529 21.29 -4.76 -26.10
N PRO A 530 20.96 -5.41 -24.97
CA PRO A 530 21.40 -6.78 -24.78
C PRO A 530 20.93 -7.55 -26.02
N ARG A 531 21.85 -8.26 -26.70
CA ARG A 531 21.51 -9.24 -27.74
C ARG A 531 20.27 -9.98 -27.26
N SER A 532 19.20 -9.90 -28.05
CA SER A 532 17.90 -10.53 -27.79
C SER A 532 18.08 -11.76 -26.89
N LEU A 533 17.64 -11.65 -25.64
CA LEU A 533 17.40 -12.83 -24.82
C LEU A 533 16.26 -13.56 -25.51
N GLN A 534 16.56 -14.36 -26.54
CA GLN A 534 15.66 -15.41 -26.97
C GLN A 534 15.48 -16.29 -25.75
N PRO A 535 14.25 -16.39 -25.21
CA PRO A 535 13.97 -17.42 -24.23
C PRO A 535 14.21 -18.73 -24.98
N SER A 536 15.24 -19.49 -24.61
CA SER A 536 15.31 -20.91 -24.97
C SER A 536 14.28 -21.66 -24.12
N LEU A 537 13.01 -21.29 -24.24
CA LEU A 537 11.92 -22.17 -23.90
C LEU A 537 11.88 -23.17 -25.05
N GLY A 538 12.28 -24.41 -24.75
CA GLY A 538 12.22 -25.51 -25.71
C GLY A 538 10.87 -25.51 -26.42
N HIS A 539 10.91 -25.64 -27.74
CA HIS A 539 9.72 -25.79 -28.57
C HIS A 539 8.76 -26.81 -27.96
N SER A 540 7.56 -26.36 -27.57
CA SER A 540 6.40 -27.24 -27.53
C SER A 540 6.22 -27.80 -28.94
N PRO A 541 6.11 -29.12 -29.12
CA PRO A 541 5.69 -29.65 -30.41
C PRO A 541 4.25 -29.21 -30.65
N ALA A 542 4.02 -28.60 -31.81
CA ALA A 542 2.68 -28.40 -32.33
C ALA A 542 1.99 -29.77 -32.40
N LEU A 543 0.82 -29.88 -31.76
CA LEU A 543 -0.12 -30.95 -32.03
C LEU A 543 -0.57 -30.78 -33.48
N ASP A 544 -0.05 -31.63 -34.36
CA ASP A 544 -0.59 -31.83 -35.70
C ASP A 544 -1.96 -32.51 -35.55
N ASP A 545 -3.02 -31.82 -36.02
CA ASP A 545 -4.32 -32.42 -36.27
C ASP A 545 -4.20 -33.47 -37.38
N ARG A 546 -4.29 -34.76 -37.01
CA ARG A 546 -4.73 -35.86 -37.87
C ARG A 546 -5.56 -36.88 -37.12
#